data_AF-A0A1W0YUB5-F1
#
_entry.id   AF-A0A1W0YUB5-F1
#
_cell.length_a   1.000
_cell.length_b   1.000
_cell.length_c   1.000
_cell.angle_alpha   90.00
_cell.angle_beta   90.00
_cell.angle_gamma   90.00
#
_symmetry.space_group_name_H-M   'P 1'
#
loop_
_entity.id
_entity.type
_entity.pdbx_description
1 polymer ?
#
loop_
_entity_poly.entity_id
_entity_poly.type
_entity_poly.pdbx_seq_one_letter_code
_entity_poly.pdbx_strand_id
1 'polypeptide(L)' 'MSTLCMQALVRGKTVQVIVLPDESTAKIYIVDEDHRSHRPRTMSIRQYVESGMSDEDIAQHVVDVVSTSIEQLERLRSR' A
#
# COMPACT_ATOMS: atom_id res chain seq x y z
N MET A 1 -3.39 13.52 13.92
CA MET A 1 -4.53 13.15 13.03
C MET A 1 -4.84 11.68 13.24
N SER A 2 -5.91 11.11 12.68
CA SER A 2 -6.17 9.66 12.79
C SER A 2 -5.30 8.88 11.80
N THR A 3 -4.74 7.76 12.25
CA THR A 3 -4.14 6.78 11.35
C THR A 3 -5.23 6.19 10.45
N LEU A 4 -5.00 6.17 9.13
CA LEU A 4 -5.92 5.56 8.18
C LEU A 4 -5.37 4.23 7.70
N CYS A 5 -6.23 3.21 7.65
CA CYS A 5 -5.89 1.89 7.14
C CYS A 5 -6.82 1.52 5.98
N MET A 6 -6.22 1.08 4.87
CA MET A 6 -6.94 0.59 3.70
C MET A 6 -6.37 -0.76 3.26
N GLN A 7 -7.23 -1.63 2.73
CA GLN A 7 -6.86 -2.98 2.33
C GLN A 7 -7.47 -3.38 0.99
N ALA A 8 -6.74 -4.20 0.24
CA ALA A 8 -7.22 -4.82 -1.00
C ALA A 8 -6.70 -6.26 -1.14
N LEU A 9 -7.49 -7.13 -1.78
CA LEU A 9 -7.09 -8.48 -2.17
C LEU A 9 -6.63 -8.48 -3.64
N VAL A 10 -5.41 -8.94 -3.88
CA VAL A 10 -4.76 -8.92 -5.21
C VAL A 10 -4.07 -10.25 -5.45
N ARG A 11 -4.59 -11.06 -6.38
CA ARG A 11 -3.98 -12.37 -6.78
C ARG A 11 -3.66 -13.27 -5.57
N GLY A 12 -4.61 -13.39 -4.63
CA GLY A 12 -4.44 -14.18 -3.40
C GLY A 12 -3.59 -13.50 -2.32
N LYS A 13 -3.11 -12.26 -2.54
CA LYS A 13 -2.33 -11.50 -1.56
C LYS A 13 -3.20 -10.42 -0.93
N THR A 14 -3.09 -10.25 0.38
CA THR A 14 -3.67 -9.10 1.08
C THR A 14 -2.66 -7.96 1.07
N VAL A 15 -3.02 -6.84 0.45
CA VAL A 15 -2.30 -5.57 0.52
C VAL A 15 -2.96 -4.74 1.60
N GLN A 16 -2.20 -4.32 2.62
CA GLN A 16 -2.66 -3.39 3.63
C GLN A 16 -1.76 -2.16 3.63
N VAL A 17 -2.36 -0.99 3.57
CA VAL A 17 -1.69 0.30 3.64
C VAL A 17 -2.13 1.00 4.91
N ILE A 18 -1.17 1.48 5.68
CA ILE A 18 -1.38 2.31 6.86
C ILE A 18 -0.75 3.67 6.59
N VAL A 19 -1.57 4.70 6.51
CA VAL A 19 -1.14 6.09 6.36
C VAL A 19 -0.96 6.70 7.74
N LEU A 20 0.22 7.29 7.95
CA LEU A 20 0.64 8.00 9.17
C LEU A 20 0.88 9.47 8.78
N PRO A 21 -0.18 10.32 8.76
CA PRO A 21 -0.09 11.69 8.25
C PRO A 21 0.90 12.53 9.06
N ASP A 22 0.88 12.36 10.38
CA ASP A 22 1.75 13.07 11.33
C ASP A 22 3.24 12.77 11.08
N GLU A 23 3.56 11.59 10.55
CA GLU A 23 4.92 11.19 10.16
C GLU A 23 5.21 11.43 8.67
N SER A 24 4.20 11.81 7.88
CA SER A 24 4.27 11.83 6.42
C SER A 24 4.78 10.50 5.84
N THR A 25 4.37 9.37 6.43
CA THR A 25 4.75 8.03 5.97
C THR A 25 3.54 7.14 5.68
N ALA A 26 3.74 6.17 4.78
CA ALA A 26 2.84 5.04 4.61
C ALA A 26 3.60 3.73 4.85
N LYS A 27 2.98 2.82 5.61
CA LYS A 27 3.46 1.44 5.82
C LYS A 27 2.61 0.49 5.00
N ILE A 28 3.28 -0.34 4.19
CA ILE A 28 2.67 -1.28 3.25
C ILE A 28 3.01 -2.69 3.70
N TYR A 29 1.98 -3.47 3.98
CA TYR A 29 2.05 -4.88 4.30
C TYR A 29 1.51 -5.67 3.12
N ILE A 30 2.24 -6.70 2.69
CA ILE A 30 1.80 -7.64 1.66
C ILE A 30 1.86 -9.02 2.30
N VAL A 31 0.70 -9.64 2.48
CA VAL A 31 0.55 -10.94 3.12
C VAL A 31 0.12 -11.96 2.07
N ASP A 32 0.95 -12.98 1.88
CA ASP A 32 0.65 -14.11 0.99
C ASP A 32 -0.29 -15.12 1.69
N GLU A 33 -0.96 -15.99 0.93
CA GLU A 33 -1.88 -17.03 1.46
C GLU A 33 -1.20 -17.96 2.49
N ASP A 34 0.11 -18.20 2.35
CA ASP A 34 0.92 -18.98 3.31
C ASP A 34 1.22 -18.24 4.62
N HIS A 35 0.63 -17.06 4.84
CA HIS A 35 0.86 -16.18 6.00
C HIS A 35 2.34 -15.80 6.18
N ARG A 36 3.14 -15.93 5.12
CA ARG A 36 4.52 -15.45 5.10
C ARG A 36 4.49 -13.94 5.16
N SER A 37 4.89 -13.40 6.30
CA SER A 37 4.99 -11.97 6.52
C SER A 37 6.27 -11.45 5.86
N HIS A 38 6.13 -10.77 4.73
CA HIS A 38 7.21 -9.94 4.22
C HIS A 38 7.40 -8.76 5.17
N ARG A 39 8.66 -8.32 5.38
CA ARG A 39 8.93 -7.12 6.16
C ARG A 39 8.12 -5.95 5.55
N PRO A 40 7.36 -5.20 6.37
CA PRO A 40 6.58 -4.09 5.87
C PRO A 40 7.46 -3.07 5.17
N ARG A 41 7.01 -2.57 4.02
CA ARG A 41 7.70 -1.48 3.31
C ARG A 41 7.21 -0.16 3.87
N THR A 42 8.13 0.79 4.06
CA THR A 42 7.79 2.14 4.48
C THR A 42 8.16 3.09 3.34
N MET A 43 7.27 4.03 3.03
CA MET A 43 7.54 5.08 2.05
C MET A 43 7.13 6.46 2.59
N SER A 44 7.78 7.50 2.09
CA SER A 44 7.34 8.88 2.32
C SER A 44 6.09 9.17 1.48
N ILE A 45 5.12 9.83 2.08
CA ILE A 45 3.92 10.37 1.41
C ILE A 45 3.91 11.89 1.39
N ARG A 46 5.02 12.53 1.80
CA ARG A 46 5.13 13.98 1.95
C ARG A 46 4.65 14.76 0.72
N GLN A 47 5.01 14.30 -0.48
CA GLN A 47 4.59 14.94 -1.73
C GLN A 47 3.06 14.97 -1.92
N TYR A 48 2.36 13.94 -1.44
CA TYR A 48 0.90 13.87 -1.55
C TYR A 48 0.23 14.78 -0.52
N VAL A 49 0.77 14.80 0.70
CA VAL A 49 0.35 15.73 1.76
C VAL A 49 0.56 17.19 1.31
N GLU A 50 1.73 17.52 0.75
CA GLU A 50 2.05 18.86 0.24
C GLU A 50 1.19 19.26 -0.96
N SER A 51 0.70 18.30 -1.76
CA SER A 51 -0.29 18.56 -2.81
C SER A 51 -1.72 18.78 -2.31
N GLY A 52 -1.97 18.61 -1.01
CA GLY A 52 -3.29 18.75 -0.41
C GLY A 52 -4.23 17.55 -0.63
N MET A 53 -3.69 16.36 -0.95
CA MET A 53 -4.51 15.15 -1.01
C MET A 53 -5.01 14.75 0.38
N SER A 54 -6.23 14.22 0.46
CA SER A 54 -6.77 13.67 1.71
C SER A 54 -6.06 12.37 2.10
N ASP A 55 -6.11 12.00 3.38
CA ASP A 55 -5.51 10.75 3.86
C ASP A 55 -6.13 9.53 3.17
N GLU A 56 -7.44 9.58 2.90
CA GLU A 56 -8.20 8.60 2.12
C GLU A 56 -7.66 8.48 0.69
N ASP A 57 -7.51 9.61 -0.02
CA ASP A 57 -7.01 9.61 -1.40
C ASP A 57 -5.56 9.12 -1.48
N ILE A 58 -4.73 9.47 -0.48
CA ILE A 58 -3.36 8.98 -0.37
C ILE A 58 -3.36 7.46 -0.19
N ALA A 59 -4.15 6.93 0.74
CA ALA A 59 -4.21 5.49 0.96
C ALA A 59 -4.73 4.73 -0.26
N GLN A 60 -5.80 5.23 -0.90
CA GLN A 60 -6.35 4.64 -2.12
C GLN A 60 -5.29 4.63 -3.23
N HIS A 61 -4.61 5.75 -3.46
CA HIS A 61 -3.57 5.84 -4.47
C HIS A 61 -2.44 4.83 -4.21
N VAL A 62 -1.96 4.73 -2.97
CA VAL A 62 -0.89 3.79 -2.61
C VAL A 62 -1.36 2.34 -2.78
N VAL A 63 -2.59 2.01 -2.36
CA VAL A 63 -3.17 0.67 -2.57
C VAL A 63 -3.24 0.33 -4.05
N ASP A 64 -3.70 1.25 -4.90
CA ASP A 64 -3.85 1.02 -6.35
C ASP A 64 -2.51 0.78 -7.04
N VAL A 65 -1.50 1.59 -6.70
CA VAL A 65 -0.13 1.45 -7.24
C VAL A 65 0.48 0.11 -6.84
N VAL A 66 0.37 -0.27 -5.57
CA VAL A 66 0.91 -1.55 -5.07
C VAL A 66 0.17 -2.72 -5.70
N SER A 67 -1.16 -2.65 -5.79
CA SER A 67 -2.00 -3.68 -6.41
C SER A 67 -1.61 -3.89 -7.87
N THR A 68 -1.51 -2.80 -8.64
CA THR A 68 -1.09 -2.83 -10.04
C THR A 68 0.30 -3.44 -10.20
N SER A 69 1.24 -3.09 -9.31
CA SER A 69 2.60 -3.63 -9.33
C SER A 69 2.62 -5.14 -9.09
N ILE A 70 1.82 -5.65 -8.16
CA ILE A 70 1.68 -7.08 -7.90
C ILE A 70 1.12 -7.79 -9.15
N GLU A 71 0.06 -7.25 -9.74
CA GLU A 71 -0.52 -7.85 -10.95
C GLU A 71 0.47 -7.93 -12.10
N GLN A 72 1.25 -6.87 -12.32
CA GLN A 72 2.28 -6.84 -13.36
C GLN A 72 3.39 -7.87 -13.10
N LEU A 73 3.85 -7.99 -11.86
CA LEU A 73 4.87 -8.97 -11.49
C LEU A 73 4.37 -10.41 -11.69
N GLU A 74 3.12 -10.70 -11.34
CA GLU A 74 2.52 -12.02 -11.57
C GLU A 74 2.40 -12.34 -13.08
N ARG A 75 2.00 -11.37 -13.90
CA ARG A 75 1.99 -11.53 -15.37
C ARG A 75 3.37 -11.85 -15.93
N LEU A 76 4.43 -11.25 -15.38
CA LEU A 76 5.81 -11.53 -15.80
C LEU A 76 6.29 -12.92 -15.36
N ARG A 77 5.86 -13.41 -14.19
CA ARG A 77 6.20 -14.75 -13.67
C ARG A 77 5.49 -15.88 -14.40
N SER A 78 4.33 -15.60 -15.00
CA SER A 78 3.55 -16.55 -15.77
C SER A 78 4.03 -16.76 -17.23
N ARG A 79 5.08 -16.05 -17.65
CA ARG A 79 5.72 -16.20 -18.96
C ARG A 79 6.98 -17.06 -18.86
#